data_AF-A0A482SZB9-F1
#
_entry.id   AF-A0A482SZB9-F1
#
_cell.length_a   1.000
_cell.length_b   1.000
_cell.length_c   1.000
_cell.angle_alpha   90.00
_cell.angle_beta   90.00
_cell.angle_gamma   90.00
#
_symmetry.space_group_name_H-M   'P 1'
#
loop_
_entity.id
_entity.type
_entity.pdbx_description
1 polymer ?
#
loop_
_entity_poly.entity_id
_entity_poly.type
_entity_poly.pdbx_seq_one_letter_code
_entity_poly.pdbx_strand_id
1 'polypeptide(L)'
;MASVFPHHPPVDYAPREQTNVVVNGTEPTDVLQILSSEAAQEILGAVRNEPRTASDIADAVDRSLQSVSYHLDRLCEADLIEPAETWYSEKGTEMTVYALATERLVVQFGDSTDRSV
;
A
#
# COMPACT_ATOMS: atom_id res chain seq x y z
N MET A 1 25.34 -26.92 0.05
CA MET A 1 25.40 -25.45 0.00
C MET A 1 24.05 -24.94 0.44
N ALA A 2 23.99 -24.04 1.43
CA ALA A 2 22.74 -23.41 1.83
C ALA A 2 22.33 -22.40 0.74
N SER A 3 21.04 -22.33 0.42
CA SER A 3 20.53 -21.39 -0.57
C SER A 3 20.56 -19.98 0.01
N VAL A 4 21.35 -19.08 -0.57
CA VAL A 4 21.42 -17.66 -0.17
C VAL A 4 20.34 -16.88 -0.91
N PHE A 5 19.09 -17.23 -0.63
CA PHE A 5 17.92 -16.45 -1.00
C PHE A 5 17.10 -16.24 0.28
N PRO A 6 16.61 -15.02 0.55
CA PRO A 6 15.64 -14.83 1.61
C PRO A 6 14.48 -15.78 1.39
N HIS A 7 14.06 -16.47 2.46
CA HIS A 7 12.86 -17.27 2.39
C HIS A 7 11.66 -16.32 2.34
N HIS A 8 11.14 -16.11 1.14
CA HIS A 8 9.84 -15.49 0.88
C HIS A 8 8.78 -16.62 0.88
N PRO A 9 8.20 -17.02 2.04
CA PRO A 9 7.09 -17.94 2.03
C PRO A 9 5.92 -17.34 1.23
N PRO A 10 5.11 -18.16 0.56
CA PRO A 10 3.90 -17.67 -0.11
C PRO A 10 3.00 -17.00 0.93
N VAL A 11 2.66 -15.74 0.68
CA VAL A 11 1.75 -14.97 1.51
C VAL A 11 0.32 -15.25 1.05
N ASP A 12 -0.54 -15.71 1.96
CA ASP A 12 -1.96 -15.90 1.68
C ASP A 12 -2.66 -14.53 1.73
N TYR A 13 -2.77 -13.89 0.57
CA TYR A 13 -3.24 -12.53 0.44
C TYR A 13 -4.28 -12.40 -0.69
N ALA A 14 -5.43 -11.81 -0.38
CA ALA A 14 -6.53 -11.60 -1.30
C ALA A 14 -7.02 -10.13 -1.27
N PRO A 15 -6.69 -9.31 -2.29
CA PRO A 15 -7.11 -7.92 -2.35
C PRO A 15 -8.62 -7.77 -2.47
N ARG A 16 -9.16 -6.66 -1.98
CA ARG A 16 -10.55 -6.27 -2.29
C ARG A 16 -10.67 -5.97 -3.77
N GLU A 17 -11.72 -6.44 -4.46
CA GLU A 17 -11.88 -6.22 -5.90
C GLU A 17 -11.95 -4.72 -6.30
N GLN A 18 -12.42 -3.86 -5.39
CA GLN A 18 -12.61 -2.43 -5.63
C GLN A 18 -12.80 -1.64 -4.33
N THR A 19 -12.16 -0.46 -4.25
CA THR A 19 -12.42 0.58 -3.25
C THR A 19 -13.03 1.81 -3.93
N ASN A 20 -14.15 2.31 -3.40
CA ASN A 20 -14.83 3.50 -3.93
C ASN A 20 -14.47 4.74 -3.09
N VAL A 21 -14.00 5.79 -3.75
CA VAL A 21 -13.63 7.08 -3.15
C VAL A 21 -14.63 8.12 -3.61
N VAL A 22 -15.44 8.67 -2.70
CA VAL A 22 -16.42 9.71 -3.03
C VAL A 22 -15.82 11.09 -2.75
N VAL A 23 -15.74 11.91 -3.80
CA VAL A 23 -15.28 13.30 -3.72
C VAL A 23 -16.49 14.21 -3.58
N ASN A 24 -16.63 14.82 -2.40
CA ASN A 24 -17.61 15.86 -2.10
C ASN A 24 -16.84 17.16 -1.87
N GLY A 25 -17.21 18.23 -2.59
CA GLY A 25 -16.38 19.44 -2.74
C GLY A 25 -16.14 20.32 -1.50
N THR A 26 -16.39 19.81 -0.29
CA THR A 26 -16.15 20.51 0.99
C THR A 26 -14.77 20.27 1.56
N GLU A 27 -14.19 19.07 1.39
CA GLU A 27 -12.87 18.71 1.94
C GLU A 27 -12.09 17.80 0.97
N PRO A 28 -10.76 17.97 0.84
CA PRO A 28 -9.94 17.14 -0.03
C PRO A 28 -9.79 15.72 0.55
N THR A 29 -10.37 14.72 -0.11
CA THR A 29 -10.33 13.32 0.34
C THR A 29 -8.89 12.85 0.56
N ASP A 30 -8.57 12.36 1.77
CA ASP A 30 -7.19 12.04 2.18
C ASP A 30 -6.49 11.08 1.21
N VAL A 31 -7.23 10.09 0.72
CA VAL A 31 -6.78 9.12 -0.30
C VAL A 31 -6.21 9.83 -1.55
N LEU A 32 -6.86 10.89 -2.03
CA LEU A 32 -6.40 11.64 -3.21
C LEU A 32 -5.18 12.51 -2.90
N GLN A 33 -5.08 13.04 -1.68
CA GLN A 33 -3.88 13.76 -1.25
C GLN A 33 -2.68 12.83 -1.20
N ILE A 34 -2.84 11.62 -0.64
CA ILE A 34 -1.80 10.59 -0.60
C ILE A 34 -1.38 10.19 -2.03
N LEU A 35 -2.35 9.93 -2.90
CA LEU A 35 -2.11 9.56 -4.30
C LEU A 35 -1.54 10.69 -5.17
N SER A 36 -1.60 11.96 -4.74
CA SER A 36 -0.88 13.05 -5.42
C SER A 36 0.64 13.01 -5.21
N SER A 37 1.13 12.19 -4.27
CA SER A 37 2.55 11.99 -4.04
C SER A 37 3.14 10.96 -5.00
N GLU A 38 4.10 11.39 -5.82
CA GLU A 38 4.94 10.53 -6.67
C GLU A 38 5.50 9.33 -5.89
N ALA A 39 5.98 9.56 -4.66
CA ALA A 39 6.52 8.50 -3.81
C ALA A 39 5.47 7.45 -3.41
N ALA A 40 4.23 7.86 -3.11
CA ALA A 40 3.15 6.92 -2.83
C ALA A 40 2.75 6.11 -4.08
N GLN A 41 2.75 6.74 -5.26
CA GLN A 41 2.46 6.07 -6.53
C GLN A 41 3.52 5.01 -6.89
N GLU A 42 4.79 5.31 -6.70
CA GLU A 42 5.89 4.36 -6.93
C GLU A 42 5.84 3.18 -5.95
N ILE A 43 5.57 3.44 -4.66
CA ILE A 43 5.42 2.39 -3.64
C ILE A 43 4.25 1.47 -3.98
N LEU A 44 3.09 2.01 -4.35
CA LEU A 44 1.96 1.23 -4.86
C LEU A 44 2.35 0.41 -6.09
N GLY A 45 3.13 0.99 -7.02
CA GLY A 45 3.67 0.30 -8.18
C GLY A 45 4.59 -0.87 -7.83
N ALA A 46 5.37 -0.77 -6.76
CA ALA A 46 6.27 -1.82 -6.27
C ALA A 46 5.49 -3.00 -5.66
N VAL A 47 4.50 -2.74 -4.79
CA VAL A 47 3.69 -3.80 -4.13
C VAL A 47 2.57 -4.38 -5.01
N ARG A 48 2.25 -3.77 -6.16
CA ARG A 48 1.20 -4.27 -7.08
C ARG A 48 1.53 -5.64 -7.66
N ASN A 49 2.81 -5.98 -7.85
CA ASN A 49 3.19 -7.23 -8.52
C ASN A 49 3.31 -8.40 -7.53
N GLU A 50 3.78 -8.13 -6.31
CA GLU A 50 3.95 -9.11 -5.24
C GLU A 50 4.06 -8.41 -3.87
N PRO A 51 3.69 -9.05 -2.75
CA PRO A 51 3.93 -8.53 -1.41
C PRO A 51 5.43 -8.36 -1.11
N ARG A 52 5.81 -7.26 -0.44
CA ARG A 52 7.22 -6.89 -0.20
C ARG A 52 7.45 -6.29 1.17
N THR A 53 8.65 -6.44 1.73
CA THR A 53 9.01 -5.76 2.98
C THR A 53 9.30 -4.27 2.75
N ALA A 54 9.22 -3.46 3.80
CA ALA A 54 9.54 -2.03 3.69
C ALA A 54 10.95 -1.74 3.15
N SER A 55 11.94 -2.62 3.40
CA SER A 55 13.27 -2.53 2.80
C SER A 55 13.29 -2.93 1.32
N ASP A 56 12.62 -4.01 0.93
CA ASP A 56 12.56 -4.42 -0.49
C ASP A 56 11.86 -3.37 -1.36
N ILE A 57 10.91 -2.62 -0.77
CA ILE A 57 10.25 -1.48 -1.39
C ILE A 57 11.22 -0.29 -1.49
N ALA A 58 11.94 0.03 -0.42
CA ALA A 58 12.94 1.11 -0.38
C ALA A 58 14.04 0.94 -1.44
N ASP A 59 14.58 -0.27 -1.56
CA ASP A 59 15.57 -0.62 -2.58
C ASP A 59 14.96 -0.58 -4.00
N ALA A 60 13.69 -0.96 -4.17
CA ALA A 60 13.02 -0.97 -5.48
C ALA A 60 12.63 0.42 -6.00
N VAL A 61 12.43 1.42 -5.12
CA VAL A 61 12.08 2.80 -5.49
C VAL A 61 13.24 3.80 -5.26
N ASP A 62 14.45 3.32 -4.97
CA ASP A 62 15.65 4.12 -4.69
C ASP A 62 15.40 5.24 -3.65
N ARG A 63 14.73 4.90 -2.53
CA ARG A 63 14.48 5.83 -1.41
C ARG A 63 14.94 5.28 -0.08
N SER A 64 15.07 6.17 0.90
CA SER A 64 15.37 5.77 2.27
C SER A 64 14.21 4.98 2.89
N LEU A 65 14.54 3.98 3.71
CA LEU A 65 13.56 3.21 4.48
C LEU A 65 12.61 4.12 5.28
N GLN A 66 13.12 5.19 5.89
CA GLN A 66 12.29 6.17 6.61
C GLN A 66 11.25 6.86 5.71
N SER A 67 11.63 7.23 4.48
CA SER A 67 10.71 7.83 3.52
C SER A 67 9.65 6.82 3.09
N VAL A 68 10.03 5.56 2.86
CA VAL A 68 9.08 4.50 2.52
C VAL A 68 8.13 4.21 3.67
N SER A 69 8.61 4.00 4.91
CA SER A 69 7.75 3.76 6.08
C SER A 69 6.68 4.83 6.24
N TYR A 70 7.05 6.11 6.14
CA TYR A 70 6.10 7.24 6.22
C TYR A 70 4.99 7.18 5.15
N HIS A 71 5.30 6.73 3.94
CA HIS A 71 4.30 6.55 2.89
C HIS A 71 3.51 5.25 3.06
N LEU A 72 4.12 4.17 3.56
CA LEU A 72 3.42 2.92 3.89
C LEU A 72 2.36 3.15 4.98
N ASP A 73 2.70 3.87 6.05
CA ASP A 73 1.78 4.20 7.14
C ASP A 73 0.53 4.92 6.58
N ARG A 74 0.74 5.96 5.75
CA ARG A 74 -0.35 6.71 5.10
C ARG A 74 -1.19 5.86 4.13
N LEU A 75 -0.55 4.97 3.37
CA LEU A 75 -1.24 4.06 2.47
C LEU A 75 -2.06 3.01 3.23
N CYS A 76 -1.62 2.60 4.43
CA CYS A 76 -2.39 1.76 5.36
C CYS A 76 -3.59 2.52 5.95
N GLU A 77 -3.37 3.76 6.42
CA GLU A 77 -4.44 4.65 6.92
C GLU A 77 -5.55 4.90 5.87
N ALA A 78 -5.22 4.80 4.59
CA ALA A 78 -6.12 4.99 3.46
C ALA A 78 -6.74 3.70 2.90
N ASP A 79 -6.56 2.53 3.54
CA ASP A 79 -7.02 1.22 3.03
C ASP A 79 -6.52 0.92 1.59
N LEU A 80 -5.34 1.44 1.20
CA LEU A 80 -4.73 1.22 -0.12
C LEU A 80 -3.67 0.11 -0.12
N ILE A 81 -3.00 -0.09 1.01
CA ILE A 81 -2.14 -1.26 1.28
C ILE A 81 -2.45 -1.80 2.68
N GLU A 82 -2.03 -3.03 2.98
CA GLU A 82 -2.11 -3.57 4.33
C GLU A 82 -0.90 -4.47 4.68
N PRO A 83 -0.56 -4.61 5.98
CA PRO A 83 0.37 -5.63 6.46
C PRO A 83 -0.21 -7.02 6.19
N ALA A 84 0.42 -7.78 5.29
CA ALA A 84 -0.07 -9.08 4.83
C ALA A 84 0.58 -10.26 5.57
N GLU A 85 1.85 -10.13 5.98
CA GLU A 85 2.61 -11.20 6.66
C GLU A 85 3.81 -10.64 7.43
N THR A 86 4.43 -11.47 8.28
CA THR A 86 5.75 -11.22 8.88
C THR A 86 6.79 -12.19 8.31
N TRP A 87 7.80 -11.66 7.63
CA TRP A 87 9.01 -12.40 7.26
C TRP A 87 10.14 -12.18 8.28
N TYR A 88 11.24 -12.92 8.14
CA TYR A 88 12.41 -12.81 9.00
C TYR A 88 13.66 -12.54 8.17
N SER A 89 14.48 -11.60 8.61
CA SER A 89 15.80 -11.32 8.02
C SER A 89 16.76 -12.50 8.24
N GLU A 90 17.90 -12.52 7.53
CA GLU A 90 18.99 -13.47 7.79
C GLU A 90 19.49 -13.46 9.24
N LYS A 91 19.25 -12.37 9.98
CA LYS A 91 19.62 -12.20 11.39
C LYS A 91 18.47 -12.56 12.35
N GLY A 92 17.36 -13.09 11.85
CA GLY A 92 16.16 -13.43 12.63
C GLY A 92 15.36 -12.21 13.10
N THR A 93 15.52 -11.04 12.46
CA THR A 93 14.71 -9.85 12.76
C THR A 93 13.38 -9.93 12.03
N GLU A 94 12.27 -9.72 12.72
CA GLU A 94 10.94 -9.63 12.10
C GLU A 94 10.85 -8.46 11.13
N MET A 95 10.20 -8.68 9.99
CA MET A 95 10.05 -7.73 8.88
C MET A 95 8.62 -7.81 8.34
N THR A 96 7.85 -6.74 8.54
CA THR A 96 6.49 -6.63 8.01
C THR A 96 6.50 -6.62 6.48
N VAL A 97 5.63 -7.44 5.89
CA VAL A 97 5.37 -7.54 4.45
C VAL A 97 4.08 -6.79 4.13
N TYR A 98 4.10 -5.96 3.09
CA TYR A 98 2.95 -5.12 2.68
C TYR A 98 2.43 -5.56 1.31
N ALA A 99 1.10 -5.49 1.13
CA ALA A 99 0.42 -5.86 -0.11
C ALA A 99 -0.70 -4.86 -0.51
N LEU A 100 -1.08 -4.93 -1.79
CA LEU A 100 -2.23 -4.29 -2.44
C LEU A 100 -3.60 -4.43 -1.74
N ALA A 101 -4.03 -3.55 -0.83
CA ALA A 101 -5.34 -3.72 -0.13
C ALA A 101 -6.58 -3.77 -1.06
N THR A 102 -6.43 -3.29 -2.29
CA THR A 102 -7.50 -3.23 -3.29
C THR A 102 -6.94 -3.30 -4.71
N GLU A 103 -7.60 -4.02 -5.61
CA GLU A 103 -7.19 -4.13 -7.02
C GLU A 103 -7.53 -2.88 -7.84
N ARG A 104 -8.58 -2.16 -7.45
CA ARG A 104 -9.14 -1.03 -8.22
C ARG A 104 -9.59 0.09 -7.30
N LEU A 105 -9.10 1.30 -7.58
CA LEU A 105 -9.64 2.51 -7.00
C LEU A 105 -10.62 3.16 -7.99
N VAL A 106 -11.86 3.40 -7.55
CA VAL A 106 -12.87 4.11 -8.36
C VAL A 106 -13.26 5.40 -7.66
N VAL A 107 -12.93 6.53 -8.30
CA VAL A 107 -13.28 7.86 -7.83
C VAL A 107 -14.64 8.25 -8.38
N GLN A 108 -15.57 8.60 -7.49
CA GLN A 108 -16.92 9.04 -7.81
C GLN A 108 -17.09 10.48 -7.34
N PHE A 109 -17.72 11.32 -8.16
CA PHE A 109 -18.07 12.69 -7.80
C PHE A 109 -19.54 12.71 -7.38
N GLY A 110 -19.79 13.04 -6.11
CA GLY A 110 -21.13 13.16 -5.56
C GLY A 110 -21.60 14.61 -5.55
N ASP A 111 -22.81 14.86 -6.02
CA ASP A 111 -23.53 16.08 -5.66
C ASP A 111 -24.01 15.95 -4.20
N SER A 112 -23.92 17.03 -3.42
CA SER A 112 -24.42 17.10 -2.03
C SER A 112 -25.96 17.08 -1.93
N THR A 113 -26.63 16.68 -3.00
CA THR A 113 -28.09 16.50 -3.13
C THR A 113 -28.42 15.03 -3.35
N ASP A 114 -27.93 14.15 -2.47
CA ASP A 114 -28.76 13.03 -2.02
C ASP A 114 -29.32 13.31 -0.63
N ARG A 115 -30.37 14.12 -0.63
CA ARG A 115 -31.33 14.22 0.47
C ARG A 115 -32.66 13.68 -0.05
N SER A 116 -32.63 12.42 -0.45
CA SER A 116 -33.76 11.70 -1.03
C SER A 116 -34.55 10.97 0.05
N VAL A 117 -35.49 11.74 0.62
CA VAL A 117 -36.87 11.39 1.02
C VAL A 117 -37.18 9.99 1.54
#